data_AF-A0A452C9W9-F1
#
_entry.id   AF-A0A452C9W9-F1
#
_cell.length_a   1.000
_cell.length_b   1.000
_cell.length_c   1.000
_cell.angle_alpha   90.00
_cell.angle_beta   90.00
_cell.angle_gamma   90.00
#
_symmetry.space_group_name_H-M   'P 1'
#
loop_
_entity.id
_entity.type
_entity.pdbx_description
1 polymer ?
#
loop_
_entity_poly.entity_id
_entity_poly.type
_entity_poly.pdbx_seq_one_letter_code
_entity_poly.pdbx_strand_id
1 'polypeptide(L)'
;MVGSDVWLSCIYPKGNSFDLNDLYVYWQISVPGKRNTNSVVTYYLSGNSSAGHGDNHYKGRARLSLDGMKQGNFSLHLHNVTPQDEQKFNCLVFRKSLELEKILEVTVTLNVAANYSMPVVSGPSQDEEFIFTCTSTNGYPRPNVYWINKTDNSLLDDTLQNSTVSLNAQGLYNVVSVLRIGRSPTVDVGCCIENVLLHQNLTSSQTETFTGTKDSITEDPVDDTQDAVNRPILSVLAVLVVAVAMAVATGWLCRSRCPYRSYAGAQAAKPELELTGQFARREGDPWRNCRSTGSGELGTPLSLCPPFRTGATR
;
A
#
# COMPACT_ATOMS: atom_id res chain seq x y z
N MET A 1 12.24 9.40 7.28
CA MET A 1 10.98 8.95 6.65
C MET A 1 9.94 8.76 7.75
N VAL A 2 8.65 8.85 7.46
CA VAL A 2 7.62 8.47 8.44
C VAL A 2 7.77 6.98 8.80
N GLY A 3 7.61 6.65 10.08
CA GLY A 3 7.73 5.30 10.64
C GLY A 3 9.17 4.82 10.84
N SER A 4 10.17 5.53 10.32
CA SER A 4 11.58 5.17 10.49
C SER A 4 12.20 5.78 11.75
N ASP A 5 13.40 5.32 12.09
CA ASP A 5 14.23 5.95 13.11
C ASP A 5 15.18 6.98 12.47
N VAL A 6 15.56 8.03 13.21
CA VAL A 6 16.47 9.07 12.73
C VAL A 6 17.41 9.55 13.83
N TRP A 7 18.61 9.98 13.44
CA TRP A 7 19.58 10.63 14.32
C TRP A 7 19.68 12.11 14.02
N LEU A 8 19.39 12.97 15.01
CA LEU A 8 19.63 14.41 14.91
C LEU A 8 21.03 14.72 15.43
N SER A 9 21.92 15.13 14.53
CA SER A 9 23.34 15.30 14.85
C SER A 9 23.58 16.44 15.83
N CYS A 10 24.28 16.14 16.92
CA CYS A 10 24.82 17.13 17.85
C CYS A 10 26.18 16.62 18.35
N ILE A 11 27.25 16.99 17.66
CA ILE A 11 28.59 16.45 17.90
C ILE A 11 29.52 17.60 18.29
N TYR A 12 30.24 17.42 19.38
CA TYR A 12 31.25 18.38 19.81
C TYR A 12 32.47 18.31 18.87
N PRO A 13 32.94 19.43 18.32
CA PRO A 13 33.92 19.43 17.24
C PRO A 13 35.35 19.07 17.69
N LYS A 14 35.66 19.14 18.99
CA LYS A 14 37.00 18.79 19.51
C LYS A 14 37.00 17.36 20.04
N GLY A 15 38.06 16.61 19.76
CA GLY A 15 38.27 15.26 20.29
C GLY A 15 38.54 15.29 21.80
N ASN A 16 37.48 15.34 22.59
CA ASN A 16 37.55 15.34 24.05
C ASN A 16 36.79 14.13 24.60
N SER A 17 37.35 13.53 25.65
CA SER A 17 36.60 12.61 26.51
C SER A 17 35.78 13.42 27.52
N PHE A 18 34.52 13.06 27.69
CA PHE A 18 33.61 13.70 28.63
C PHE A 18 33.29 12.76 29.80
N ASP A 19 33.33 13.31 31.01
CA ASP A 19 32.78 12.65 32.19
C ASP A 19 31.26 12.89 32.23
N LEU A 20 30.48 11.81 32.28
CA LEU A 20 29.03 11.88 32.40
C LEU A 20 28.57 12.60 33.67
N ASN A 21 29.34 12.52 34.75
CA ASN A 21 29.04 13.25 36.00
C ASN A 21 29.33 14.75 35.92
N ASP A 22 29.86 15.23 34.80
CA ASP A 22 30.14 16.63 34.54
C ASP A 22 29.18 17.25 33.50
N LEU A 23 28.25 16.46 32.97
CA LEU A 23 27.40 16.87 31.85
C LEU A 23 25.96 17.16 32.25
N TYR A 24 25.41 18.19 31.61
CA TYR A 24 23.98 18.41 31.48
C TYR A 24 23.64 18.56 29.99
N VAL A 25 22.76 17.70 29.48
CA VAL A 25 22.39 17.68 28.06
C VAL A 25 20.89 17.87 27.94
N TYR A 26 20.46 18.77 27.08
CA TYR A 26 19.05 19.04 26.81
C TYR A 26 18.78 19.00 25.31
N TRP A 27 17.74 18.28 24.93
CA TRP A 27 17.09 18.41 23.64
C TRP A 27 15.72 19.03 23.85
N GLN A 28 15.45 20.12 23.15
CA GLN A 28 14.20 20.85 23.26
C GLN A 28 13.69 21.33 21.91
N ILE A 29 12.39 21.53 21.80
CA ILE A 29 11.73 22.10 20.63
C ILE A 29 12.03 23.60 20.57
N SER A 30 12.56 24.07 19.44
CA SER A 30 12.81 25.48 19.21
C SER A 30 11.52 26.18 18.79
N VAL A 31 10.79 26.79 19.73
CA VAL A 31 9.58 27.58 19.41
C VAL A 31 9.94 29.07 19.32
N PRO A 32 9.78 29.72 18.14
CA PRO A 32 9.94 31.16 18.04
C PRO A 32 8.91 31.88 18.94
N GLY A 33 9.37 32.82 19.78
CA GLY A 33 8.48 33.71 20.54
C GLY A 33 7.77 33.12 21.77
N LYS A 34 8.05 31.87 22.17
CA LYS A 34 7.49 31.27 23.41
C LYS A 34 8.60 30.74 24.34
N ARG A 35 8.58 31.16 25.60
CA ARG A 35 9.33 30.53 26.70
C ARG A 35 8.47 29.43 27.33
N ASN A 36 8.28 28.31 26.65
CA ASN A 36 7.44 27.23 27.19
C ASN A 36 8.29 26.12 27.80
N THR A 37 8.04 25.85 29.08
CA THR A 37 8.62 24.78 29.91
C THR A 37 8.24 23.36 29.46
N ASN A 38 7.27 23.21 28.56
CA ASN A 38 6.79 21.94 27.99
C ASN A 38 7.48 21.53 26.67
N SER A 39 8.64 22.13 26.35
CA SER A 39 9.35 21.91 25.09
C SER A 39 10.48 20.88 25.18
N VAL A 40 10.68 20.24 26.32
CA VAL A 40 11.81 19.32 26.52
C VAL A 40 11.51 17.94 25.94
N VAL A 41 12.24 17.58 24.88
CA VAL A 41 12.15 16.30 24.17
C VAL A 41 12.79 15.20 25.02
N THR A 42 14.03 15.42 25.43
CA THR A 42 14.75 14.55 26.37
C THR A 42 15.91 15.31 26.99
N TYR A 43 16.40 14.82 28.11
CA TYR A 43 17.55 15.40 28.79
C TYR A 43 18.37 14.35 29.54
N TYR A 44 19.60 14.71 29.87
CA TYR A 44 20.49 13.96 30.74
C TYR A 44 21.05 14.92 31.79
N LEU A 45 20.89 14.59 33.08
CA LEU A 45 21.45 15.37 34.19
C LEU A 45 22.45 14.50 34.97
N SER A 46 23.62 15.04 35.22
CA SER A 46 24.57 14.43 36.17
C SER A 46 23.95 14.30 37.58
N GLY A 47 24.22 13.18 38.27
CA GLY A 47 23.96 13.05 39.70
C GLY A 47 22.72 12.24 40.11
N ASN A 48 22.49 11.09 39.47
CA ASN A 48 21.49 10.08 39.89
C ASN A 48 20.02 10.36 39.52
N SER A 49 19.77 11.21 38.53
CA SER A 49 18.46 11.25 37.84
C SER A 49 18.63 10.74 36.41
N SER A 50 17.91 9.65 36.12
CA SER A 50 17.86 9.00 34.81
C SER A 50 17.50 9.98 33.70
N ALA A 51 17.89 9.65 32.46
CA ALA A 51 17.43 10.36 31.28
C ALA A 51 15.89 10.46 31.32
N GLY A 52 15.38 11.69 31.31
CA GLY A 52 13.96 11.98 31.42
C GLY A 52 13.39 12.54 30.14
N HIS A 53 12.06 12.61 30.09
CA HIS A 53 11.27 13.18 29.00
C HIS A 53 10.37 14.27 29.58
N GLY A 54 10.40 15.47 28.99
CA GLY A 54 9.52 16.56 29.41
C GLY A 54 8.13 16.50 28.76
N ASP A 55 8.03 15.90 27.58
CA ASP A 55 6.79 15.76 26.81
C ASP A 55 6.43 14.26 26.64
N ASN A 56 5.14 13.94 26.82
CA ASN A 56 4.60 12.59 26.67
C ASN A 56 4.75 12.07 25.23
N HIS A 57 4.78 12.94 24.22
CA HIS A 57 4.93 12.56 22.81
C HIS A 57 6.27 11.88 22.49
N TYR A 58 7.35 12.34 23.14
CA TYR A 58 8.71 11.85 22.90
C TYR A 58 9.13 10.74 23.87
N LYS A 59 8.31 10.50 24.91
CA LYS A 59 8.57 9.50 25.93
C LYS A 59 8.71 8.11 25.31
N GLY A 60 9.85 7.46 25.57
CA GLY A 60 10.18 6.13 25.03
C GLY A 60 10.69 6.11 23.58
N ARG A 61 10.50 7.20 22.82
CA ARG A 61 10.94 7.35 21.43
C ARG A 61 12.24 8.14 21.28
N ALA A 62 12.46 9.15 22.12
CA ALA A 62 13.66 9.99 22.14
C ALA A 62 14.72 9.41 23.10
N ARG A 63 15.95 9.17 22.60
CA ARG A 63 17.04 8.54 23.38
C ARG A 63 18.39 9.20 23.12
N LEU A 64 19.23 9.21 24.14
CA LEU A 64 20.64 9.61 24.09
C LEU A 64 21.54 8.40 24.36
N SER A 65 22.70 8.35 23.72
CA SER A 65 23.70 7.30 23.94
C SER A 65 24.72 7.73 24.99
N LEU A 66 24.77 7.04 26.14
CA LEU A 66 25.75 7.33 27.19
C LEU A 66 27.19 7.19 26.69
N ASP A 67 27.48 6.15 25.91
CA ASP A 67 28.82 5.93 25.35
C ASP A 67 29.15 6.91 24.23
N GLY A 68 28.14 7.36 23.47
CA GLY A 68 28.29 8.47 22.54
C GLY A 68 28.66 9.77 23.25
N MET A 69 27.98 10.09 24.35
CA MET A 69 28.24 11.33 25.10
C MET A 69 29.64 11.38 25.71
N LYS A 70 30.17 10.25 26.21
CA LYS A 70 31.57 10.15 26.65
C LYS A 70 32.58 10.52 25.55
N GLN A 71 32.20 10.35 24.29
CA GLN A 71 32.99 10.65 23.10
C GLN A 71 32.60 11.98 22.45
N GLY A 72 31.76 12.79 23.09
CA GLY A 72 31.31 14.08 22.56
C GLY A 72 30.18 14.01 21.53
N ASN A 73 29.54 12.84 21.38
CA ASN A 73 28.36 12.68 20.53
C ASN A 73 27.08 12.75 21.39
N PHE A 74 26.40 13.89 21.30
CA PHE A 74 25.16 14.21 22.00
C PHE A 74 23.92 14.07 21.11
N SER A 75 24.06 13.36 19.99
CA SER A 75 23.00 13.22 18.99
C SER A 75 21.76 12.54 19.56
N LEU A 76 20.59 13.03 19.18
CA LEU A 76 19.30 12.47 19.56
C LEU A 76 18.93 11.32 18.62
N HIS A 77 18.63 10.15 19.17
CA HIS A 77 17.96 9.08 18.44
C HIS A 77 16.44 9.21 18.63
N LEU A 78 15.72 9.45 17.55
CA LEU A 78 14.27 9.56 17.55
C LEU A 78 13.66 8.37 16.80
N HIS A 79 12.91 7.55 17.53
CA HIS A 79 12.26 6.37 16.99
C HIS A 79 10.87 6.66 16.41
N ASN A 80 10.47 5.89 15.39
CA ASN A 80 9.13 5.90 14.80
C ASN A 80 8.65 7.32 14.43
N VAL A 81 9.38 8.02 13.57
CA VAL A 81 9.12 9.42 13.18
C VAL A 81 7.69 9.59 12.62
N THR A 82 7.00 10.64 13.02
CA THR A 82 5.67 10.99 12.54
C THR A 82 5.66 12.39 11.92
N PRO A 83 4.63 12.77 11.13
CA PRO A 83 4.52 14.13 10.59
C PRO A 83 4.55 15.24 11.65
N GLN A 84 4.12 14.95 12.88
CA GLN A 84 4.16 15.90 14.00
C GLN A 84 5.58 16.20 14.52
N ASP A 85 6.57 15.37 14.16
CA ASP A 85 7.98 15.61 14.48
C ASP A 85 8.63 16.63 13.53
N GLU A 86 7.94 17.12 12.50
CA GLU A 86 8.48 18.14 11.59
C GLU A 86 8.60 19.51 12.27
N GLN A 87 9.79 19.81 12.77
CA GLN A 87 10.07 21.03 13.52
C GLN A 87 11.58 21.25 13.69
N LYS A 88 11.93 22.36 14.34
CA LYS A 88 13.31 22.67 14.76
C LYS A 88 13.56 22.17 16.18
N PHE A 89 14.65 21.46 16.34
CA PHE A 89 15.15 20.94 17.62
C PHE A 89 16.44 21.66 18.00
N ASN A 90 16.63 21.94 19.28
CA ASN A 90 17.85 22.52 19.85
C ASN A 90 18.50 21.52 20.79
N CYS A 91 19.77 21.22 20.53
CA CYS A 91 20.68 20.53 21.43
C CYS A 91 21.45 21.56 22.24
N LEU A 92 21.46 21.42 23.56
CA LEU A 92 22.22 22.25 24.49
C LEU A 92 23.04 21.36 25.41
N VAL A 93 24.33 21.64 25.54
CA VAL A 93 25.24 20.91 26.44
C VAL A 93 25.93 21.88 27.36
N PHE A 94 25.88 21.61 28.66
CA PHE A 94 26.52 22.39 29.72
C PHE A 94 27.49 21.54 30.52
N ARG A 95 28.56 22.15 31.05
CA ARG A 95 29.52 21.48 31.94
C ARG A 95 29.43 22.00 33.37
N LYS A 96 29.32 21.07 34.33
CA LYS A 96 29.22 21.39 35.75
C LYS A 96 30.49 22.04 36.30
N SER A 97 31.64 21.51 35.91
CA SER A 97 32.98 21.96 36.31
C SER A 97 33.34 23.36 35.83
N LEU A 98 32.62 23.86 34.82
CA LEU A 98 32.78 25.20 34.25
C LEU A 98 31.63 26.13 34.67
N GLU A 99 31.18 26.03 35.91
CA GLU A 99 30.09 26.88 36.45
C GLU A 99 28.79 26.82 35.61
N LEU A 100 28.46 25.64 35.07
CA LEU A 100 27.33 25.43 34.16
C LEU A 100 27.45 26.22 32.85
N GLU A 101 28.66 26.42 32.33
CA GLU A 101 28.89 27.01 31.02
C GLU A 101 28.29 26.15 29.90
N LYS A 102 27.61 26.81 28.94
CA LYS A 102 27.09 26.19 27.71
C LYS A 102 28.21 25.98 26.71
N ILE A 103 28.64 24.73 26.55
CA ILE A 103 29.77 24.37 25.68
C ILE A 103 29.34 24.01 24.24
N LEU A 104 28.07 23.69 24.02
CA LEU A 104 27.54 23.34 22.69
C LEU A 104 26.06 23.78 22.56
N GLU A 105 25.74 24.37 21.43
CA GLU A 105 24.38 24.70 21.00
C GLU A 105 24.25 24.41 19.51
N VAL A 106 23.35 23.49 19.15
CA VAL A 106 23.11 23.08 17.77
C VAL A 106 21.62 23.06 17.50
N THR A 107 21.18 23.76 16.45
CA THR A 107 19.80 23.71 15.96
C THR A 107 19.72 22.77 14.76
N VAL A 108 18.85 21.78 14.83
CA VAL A 108 18.58 20.83 13.75
C VAL A 108 17.14 21.01 13.27
N THR A 109 16.94 21.22 11.97
CA THR A 109 15.60 21.21 11.37
C THR A 109 15.31 19.80 10.86
N LEU A 110 14.28 19.15 11.41
CA LEU A 110 13.83 17.85 10.93
C LEU A 110 12.70 18.06 9.93
N ASN A 111 12.97 17.76 8.65
CA ASN A 111 11.94 17.66 7.63
C ASN A 111 11.47 16.21 7.53
N VAL A 112 10.16 15.99 7.49
CA VAL A 112 9.56 14.65 7.48
C VAL A 112 8.93 14.37 6.12
N ALA A 113 9.07 13.14 5.64
CA ALA A 113 8.51 12.72 4.36
C ALA A 113 8.01 11.27 4.38
N ALA A 114 6.98 11.00 3.60
CA ALA A 114 6.44 9.68 3.31
C ALA A 114 6.19 9.55 1.80
N ASN A 115 6.52 8.38 1.23
CA ASN A 115 6.23 8.08 -0.15
C ASN A 115 4.72 7.97 -0.36
N TYR A 116 4.24 8.56 -1.44
CA TYR A 116 2.90 8.31 -1.93
C TYR A 116 2.77 6.88 -2.46
N SER A 117 1.56 6.31 -2.39
CA SER A 117 1.26 5.09 -3.14
C SER A 117 1.35 5.37 -4.65
N MET A 118 1.70 4.36 -5.44
CA MET A 118 1.67 4.47 -6.90
C MET A 118 0.27 4.98 -7.34
N PRO A 119 0.17 6.01 -8.20
CA PRO A 119 -1.12 6.54 -8.59
C PRO A 119 -1.94 5.48 -9.32
N VAL A 120 -3.22 5.41 -9.00
CA VAL A 120 -4.18 4.56 -9.70
C VAL A 120 -5.08 5.45 -10.53
N VAL A 121 -5.00 5.31 -11.85
CA VAL A 121 -5.85 6.01 -12.81
C VAL A 121 -7.02 5.11 -13.17
N SER A 122 -8.23 5.64 -13.14
CA SER A 122 -9.46 4.96 -13.53
C SER A 122 -10.28 5.79 -14.50
N GLY A 123 -11.17 5.12 -15.24
CA GLY A 123 -12.00 5.72 -16.27
C GLY A 123 -11.51 5.40 -17.70
N PRO A 124 -12.02 6.13 -18.70
CA PRO A 124 -12.96 7.23 -18.55
C PRO A 124 -14.36 6.72 -18.22
N SER A 125 -15.07 7.39 -17.32
CA SER A 125 -16.53 7.29 -17.36
C SER A 125 -17.02 8.01 -18.62
N GLN A 126 -18.02 7.42 -19.28
CA GLN A 126 -18.51 7.92 -20.55
C GLN A 126 -19.81 8.73 -20.32
N ASP A 127 -19.67 10.06 -20.23
CA ASP A 127 -20.81 11.01 -20.13
C ASP A 127 -20.84 11.95 -21.35
N GLU A 128 -20.90 13.27 -21.22
CA GLU A 128 -20.67 14.20 -22.35
C GLU A 128 -19.17 14.36 -22.69
N GLU A 129 -18.32 14.17 -21.69
CA GLU A 129 -16.86 14.29 -21.73
C GLU A 129 -16.19 13.00 -21.22
N PHE A 130 -14.88 12.85 -21.42
CA PHE A 130 -14.11 11.81 -20.76
C PHE A 130 -13.66 12.28 -19.39
N ILE A 131 -13.98 11.50 -18.37
CA ILE A 131 -13.64 11.81 -16.98
C ILE A 131 -12.71 10.73 -16.44
N PHE A 132 -11.47 11.13 -16.13
CA PHE A 132 -10.48 10.26 -15.49
C PHE A 132 -10.35 10.62 -14.02
N THR A 133 -10.18 9.62 -13.17
CA THR A 133 -9.91 9.83 -11.75
C THR A 133 -8.55 9.23 -11.40
N CYS A 134 -7.71 10.00 -10.75
CA CYS A 134 -6.43 9.57 -10.22
C CYS A 134 -6.47 9.58 -8.70
N THR A 135 -6.04 8.49 -8.08
CA THR A 135 -5.96 8.39 -6.62
C THR A 135 -4.56 7.98 -6.18
N SER A 136 -4.10 8.59 -5.09
CA SER A 136 -2.84 8.23 -4.42
C SER A 136 -2.95 8.53 -2.93
N THR A 137 -2.31 7.76 -2.07
CA THR A 137 -2.56 7.76 -0.63
C THR A 137 -1.29 7.71 0.21
N ASN A 138 -1.43 8.09 1.47
CA ASN A 138 -0.43 7.93 2.53
C ASN A 138 0.92 8.63 2.30
N GLY A 139 0.95 9.73 1.55
CA GLY A 139 2.17 10.51 1.33
C GLY A 139 2.31 11.73 2.24
N TYR A 140 3.52 12.26 2.35
CA TYR A 140 3.81 13.48 3.11
C TYR A 140 5.11 14.11 2.59
N PRO A 141 5.23 15.46 2.49
CA PRO A 141 4.23 16.50 2.75
C PRO A 141 3.19 16.60 1.62
N ARG A 142 2.37 17.67 1.59
CA ARG A 142 1.36 17.92 0.55
C ARG A 142 2.00 17.84 -0.84
N PRO A 143 1.40 17.12 -1.82
CA PRO A 143 2.04 16.88 -3.12
C PRO A 143 1.65 17.92 -4.15
N ASN A 144 2.39 17.93 -5.26
CA ASN A 144 1.91 18.50 -6.52
C ASN A 144 1.30 17.39 -7.39
N VAL A 145 0.27 17.75 -8.16
CA VAL A 145 -0.49 16.82 -9.01
C VAL A 145 -0.55 17.37 -10.41
N TYR A 146 -0.21 16.54 -11.38
CA TYR A 146 -0.18 16.91 -12.79
C TYR A 146 -0.82 15.81 -13.63
N TRP A 147 -1.53 16.20 -14.68
CA TRP A 147 -1.88 15.29 -15.76
C TRP A 147 -0.99 15.52 -16.97
N ILE A 148 -0.63 14.43 -17.62
CA ILE A 148 0.32 14.38 -18.73
C ILE A 148 -0.40 13.75 -19.92
N ASN A 149 -0.34 14.38 -21.09
CA ASN A 149 -0.68 13.72 -22.34
C ASN A 149 0.47 12.77 -22.69
N LYS A 150 0.23 11.46 -22.68
CA LYS A 150 1.27 10.47 -22.92
C LYS A 150 1.67 10.35 -24.39
N THR A 151 0.87 10.90 -25.30
CA THR A 151 1.15 10.92 -26.74
C THR A 151 2.36 11.77 -27.07
N ASP A 152 2.48 12.95 -26.45
CA ASP A 152 3.56 13.93 -26.68
C ASP A 152 4.37 14.26 -25.41
N ASN A 153 4.01 13.65 -24.27
CA ASN A 153 4.55 13.92 -22.93
C ASN A 153 4.38 15.39 -22.49
N SER A 154 3.38 16.11 -23.01
CA SER A 154 3.07 17.47 -22.56
C SER A 154 2.28 17.47 -21.25
N LEU A 155 2.42 18.52 -20.45
CA LEU A 155 1.51 18.78 -19.34
C LEU A 155 0.15 19.21 -19.89
N LEU A 156 -0.92 18.70 -19.29
CA LEU A 156 -2.28 19.19 -19.54
C LEU A 156 -2.54 20.45 -18.72
N ASP A 157 -3.46 21.28 -19.21
CA ASP A 157 -3.83 22.54 -18.56
C ASP A 157 -4.44 22.29 -17.17
N ASP A 158 -3.98 23.05 -16.18
CA ASP A 158 -4.46 22.96 -14.79
C ASP A 158 -5.97 23.24 -14.66
N THR A 159 -6.57 23.95 -15.60
CA THR A 159 -8.02 24.24 -15.62
C THR A 159 -8.89 23.01 -15.92
N LEU A 160 -8.30 21.97 -16.53
CA LEU A 160 -9.00 20.72 -16.86
C LEU A 160 -9.04 19.73 -15.69
N GLN A 161 -8.23 19.97 -14.66
CA GLN A 161 -8.12 19.10 -13.49
C GLN A 161 -8.77 19.74 -12.26
N ASN A 162 -9.41 18.91 -11.44
CA ASN A 162 -9.88 19.27 -10.11
C ASN A 162 -9.28 18.32 -9.08
N SER A 163 -8.33 18.82 -8.29
CA SER A 163 -7.55 18.04 -7.34
C SER A 163 -7.96 18.35 -5.90
N THR A 164 -8.41 17.31 -5.19
CA THR A 164 -8.68 17.35 -3.76
C THR A 164 -7.56 16.64 -3.01
N VAL A 165 -6.99 17.33 -2.02
CA VAL A 165 -5.97 16.76 -1.13
C VAL A 165 -6.49 16.80 0.30
N SER A 166 -6.59 15.63 0.94
CA SER A 166 -7.15 15.46 2.27
C SER A 166 -6.15 14.84 3.24
N LEU A 167 -6.27 15.17 4.52
CA LEU A 167 -5.44 14.60 5.59
C LEU A 167 -6.17 13.39 6.21
N ASN A 168 -5.48 12.27 6.35
CA ASN A 168 -6.02 11.08 7.00
C ASN A 168 -5.77 11.10 8.52
N ALA A 169 -6.31 10.10 9.23
CA ALA A 169 -6.18 9.98 10.68
C ALA A 169 -4.72 9.85 11.18
N GLN A 170 -3.81 9.41 10.31
CA GLN A 170 -2.38 9.25 10.57
C GLN A 170 -1.59 10.56 10.33
N GLY A 171 -2.24 11.63 9.86
CA GLY A 171 -1.57 12.88 9.50
C GLY A 171 -0.83 12.81 8.17
N LEU A 172 -1.18 11.86 7.30
CA LEU A 172 -0.66 11.74 5.93
C LEU A 172 -1.69 12.24 4.91
N TYR A 173 -1.23 12.65 3.74
CA TYR A 173 -2.06 13.17 2.67
C TYR A 173 -2.54 12.07 1.73
N ASN A 174 -3.82 12.15 1.38
CA ASN A 174 -4.47 11.43 0.30
C ASN A 174 -4.85 12.40 -0.81
N VAL A 175 -4.74 11.95 -2.04
CA VAL A 175 -4.99 12.74 -3.26
C VAL A 175 -6.07 12.05 -4.07
N VAL A 176 -7.04 12.85 -4.50
CA VAL A 176 -7.98 12.49 -5.56
C VAL A 176 -7.97 13.62 -6.58
N SER A 177 -7.61 13.33 -7.82
CA SER A 177 -7.64 14.29 -8.92
C SER A 177 -8.56 13.80 -10.01
N VAL A 178 -9.40 14.70 -10.53
CA VAL A 178 -10.35 14.40 -11.59
C VAL A 178 -9.99 15.24 -12.81
N LEU A 179 -9.71 14.59 -13.93
CA LEU A 179 -9.43 15.23 -15.22
C LEU A 179 -10.66 15.12 -16.12
N ARG A 180 -11.07 16.26 -16.71
CA ARG A 180 -12.17 16.34 -17.68
C ARG A 180 -11.62 16.80 -19.02
N ILE A 181 -11.80 16.00 -20.06
CA ILE A 181 -11.38 16.34 -21.42
C ILE A 181 -12.47 16.04 -22.43
N GLY A 182 -12.49 16.80 -23.53
CA GLY A 182 -13.36 16.53 -24.66
C GLY A 182 -13.10 15.16 -25.28
N ARG A 183 -14.12 14.60 -25.94
CA ARG A 183 -14.00 13.30 -26.61
C ARG A 183 -12.97 13.34 -27.74
N SER A 184 -12.14 12.31 -27.79
CA SER A 184 -11.14 12.05 -28.84
C SER A 184 -11.11 10.54 -29.15
N PRO A 185 -10.87 10.12 -30.39
CA PRO A 185 -10.82 8.69 -30.77
C PRO A 185 -9.74 7.90 -30.02
N THR A 186 -8.63 8.55 -29.67
CA THR A 186 -7.54 7.98 -28.88
C THR A 186 -7.14 8.97 -27.80
N VAL A 187 -7.11 8.49 -26.56
CA VAL A 187 -6.65 9.25 -25.40
C VAL A 187 -5.72 8.37 -24.58
N ASP A 188 -4.51 8.86 -24.36
CA ASP A 188 -3.55 8.26 -23.44
C ASP A 188 -3.11 9.34 -22.44
N VAL A 189 -3.55 9.19 -21.19
CA VAL A 189 -3.31 10.16 -20.13
C VAL A 189 -2.54 9.52 -18.99
N GLY A 190 -1.62 10.31 -18.43
CA GLY A 190 -0.85 9.95 -17.25
C GLY A 190 -1.18 10.88 -16.10
N CYS A 191 -1.33 10.33 -14.89
CA CYS A 191 -1.37 11.10 -13.66
C CYS A 191 -0.01 11.03 -12.97
N CYS A 192 0.55 12.19 -12.62
CA CYS A 192 1.83 12.32 -11.93
C CYS A 192 1.63 12.96 -10.55
N ILE A 193 2.13 12.29 -9.52
CA ILE A 193 2.18 12.78 -8.14
C ILE A 193 3.64 13.06 -7.79
N GLU A 194 3.94 14.32 -7.50
CA GLU A 194 5.27 14.77 -7.12
C GLU A 194 5.36 14.99 -5.60
N ASN A 195 6.36 14.35 -4.99
CA ASN A 195 6.85 14.69 -3.67
C ASN A 195 8.13 15.52 -3.80
N VAL A 196 7.97 16.84 -3.66
CA VAL A 196 9.06 17.83 -3.81
C VAL A 196 10.19 17.57 -2.81
N LEU A 197 9.87 17.22 -1.57
CA LEU A 197 10.87 17.03 -0.51
C LEU A 197 11.74 15.78 -0.77
N LEU A 198 11.18 14.76 -1.41
CA LEU A 198 11.89 13.53 -1.77
C LEU A 198 12.48 13.56 -3.18
N HIS A 199 12.22 14.62 -3.96
CA HIS A 199 12.54 14.68 -5.40
C HIS A 199 12.02 13.44 -6.14
N GLN A 200 10.80 13.01 -5.81
CA GLN A 200 10.19 11.79 -6.34
C GLN A 200 8.93 12.12 -7.13
N ASN A 201 8.86 11.58 -8.35
CA ASN A 201 7.68 11.67 -9.22
C ASN A 201 7.15 10.26 -9.47
N LEU A 202 5.88 10.02 -9.14
CA LEU A 202 5.20 8.76 -9.41
C LEU A 202 4.18 8.99 -10.50
N THR A 203 4.30 8.26 -11.61
CA THR A 203 3.41 8.40 -12.77
C THR A 203 2.74 7.08 -13.10
N SER A 204 1.44 7.13 -13.34
CA SER A 204 0.65 6.00 -13.84
C SER A 204 -0.20 6.45 -15.01
N SER A 205 -0.48 5.57 -15.97
CA SER A 205 -1.19 5.91 -17.21
C SER A 205 -2.32 4.95 -17.54
N GLN A 206 -3.31 5.45 -18.26
CA GLN A 206 -4.44 4.68 -18.80
C GLN A 206 -4.62 5.05 -20.28
N THR A 207 -4.62 4.02 -21.14
CA THR A 207 -4.81 4.18 -22.59
C THR A 207 -6.16 3.61 -22.99
N GLU A 208 -6.97 4.38 -23.71
CA GLU A 208 -8.29 3.94 -24.17
C GLU A 208 -8.48 4.23 -25.66
N THR A 209 -8.99 3.23 -26.38
CA THR A 209 -9.21 3.27 -27.83
C THR A 209 -10.70 3.14 -28.10
N PHE A 210 -11.32 4.17 -28.66
CA PHE A 210 -12.77 4.15 -28.93
C PHE A 210 -13.02 3.79 -30.40
N THR A 211 -13.42 2.54 -30.66
CA THR A 211 -14.08 2.17 -31.92
C THR A 211 -15.55 2.56 -31.83
N GLY A 212 -15.93 3.67 -32.45
CA GLY A 212 -17.31 4.13 -32.43
C GLY A 212 -18.26 3.16 -33.14
N THR A 213 -18.97 2.32 -32.39
CA THR A 213 -20.19 1.68 -32.89
C THR A 213 -21.36 2.57 -32.52
N LYS A 214 -21.79 3.37 -33.48
CA LYS A 214 -23.06 4.09 -33.43
C LYS A 214 -24.15 3.06 -33.72
N ASP A 215 -24.66 2.39 -32.69
CA ASP A 215 -25.89 1.59 -32.81
C ASP A 215 -27.05 2.57 -33.02
N SER A 216 -27.27 2.90 -34.30
CA SER A 216 -28.41 3.66 -34.77
C SER A 216 -29.64 2.78 -34.67
N ILE A 217 -30.57 3.20 -33.84
CA ILE A 217 -31.97 2.82 -33.82
C ILE A 217 -32.48 2.68 -35.26
N THR A 218 -32.96 1.48 -35.62
CA THR A 218 -33.93 1.31 -36.71
C THR A 218 -35.20 0.83 -36.04
N GLU A 219 -36.17 1.73 -35.91
CA GLU A 219 -37.56 1.37 -35.70
C GLU A 219 -38.05 0.67 -36.97
N ASP A 220 -38.44 -0.59 -36.88
CA ASP A 220 -39.20 -1.26 -37.94
C ASP A 220 -40.69 -0.88 -37.79
N PRO A 221 -41.39 -0.50 -38.88
CA PRO A 221 -42.80 -0.18 -38.80
C PRO A 221 -43.65 -1.45 -38.72
N VAL A 222 -44.70 -1.36 -37.91
CA VAL A 222 -45.80 -2.31 -37.81
C VAL A 222 -46.49 -2.46 -39.18
N ASP A 223 -46.56 -3.68 -39.70
CA ASP A 223 -47.54 -4.07 -40.71
C ASP A 223 -48.20 -5.40 -40.30
N ASP A 224 -49.52 -5.39 -40.34
CA ASP A 224 -50.43 -6.34 -39.71
C ASP A 224 -51.20 -7.02 -40.84
N THR A 225 -51.00 -8.33 -41.07
CA THR A 225 -52.06 -9.24 -41.57
C THR A 225 -51.65 -10.72 -41.63
N GLN A 226 -52.39 -11.51 -40.86
CA GLN A 226 -53.06 -12.77 -41.20
C GLN A 226 -52.29 -14.08 -41.56
N ASP A 227 -52.38 -15.01 -40.60
CA ASP A 227 -52.81 -16.42 -40.69
C ASP A 227 -51.99 -17.52 -41.40
N ALA A 228 -51.68 -18.52 -40.56
CA ALA A 228 -51.67 -19.97 -40.76
C ALA A 228 -50.53 -20.62 -41.59
N VAL A 229 -49.74 -21.49 -40.95
CA VAL A 229 -49.98 -22.95 -40.90
C VAL A 229 -48.82 -23.62 -40.13
N ASN A 230 -49.18 -24.37 -39.09
CA ASN A 230 -48.28 -25.15 -38.25
C ASN A 230 -48.04 -26.57 -38.83
N ARG A 231 -46.75 -26.93 -39.00
CA ARG A 231 -46.10 -28.25 -38.76
C ARG A 231 -46.32 -29.44 -39.75
N PRO A 232 -45.34 -30.38 -39.93
CA PRO A 232 -44.87 -31.26 -38.83
C PRO A 232 -43.37 -31.64 -38.80
N ILE A 233 -42.71 -31.36 -37.67
CA ILE A 233 -41.65 -32.21 -37.09
C ILE A 233 -42.21 -32.72 -35.76
N LEU A 234 -43.00 -33.80 -35.82
CA LEU A 234 -43.58 -34.45 -34.64
C LEU A 234 -43.67 -35.98 -34.77
N SER A 235 -43.30 -36.56 -35.91
CA SER A 235 -43.34 -38.01 -36.12
C SER A 235 -42.13 -38.74 -35.54
N VAL A 236 -40.95 -38.12 -35.51
CA VAL A 236 -39.70 -38.81 -35.09
C VAL A 236 -39.62 -38.98 -33.57
N LEU A 237 -40.07 -38.00 -32.79
CA LEU A 237 -40.06 -38.06 -31.32
C LEU A 237 -41.06 -39.10 -30.77
N ALA A 238 -42.24 -39.23 -31.40
CA ALA A 238 -43.24 -40.21 -31.00
C ALA A 238 -42.74 -41.65 -31.19
N VAL A 239 -42.04 -41.93 -32.30
CA VAL A 239 -41.48 -43.27 -32.58
C VAL A 239 -40.39 -43.65 -31.57
N LEU A 240 -39.54 -42.70 -31.16
CA LEU A 240 -38.50 -42.94 -30.15
C LEU A 240 -39.09 -43.22 -28.77
N VAL A 241 -40.13 -42.51 -28.36
CA VAL A 241 -40.80 -42.74 -27.05
C VAL A 241 -41.45 -44.12 -27.00
N VAL A 242 -42.10 -44.56 -28.08
CA VAL A 242 -42.72 -45.90 -28.15
C VAL A 242 -41.66 -47.01 -28.11
N ALA A 243 -40.52 -46.84 -28.79
CA ALA A 243 -39.44 -47.82 -28.76
C ALA A 243 -38.84 -48.01 -27.35
N VAL A 244 -38.66 -46.91 -26.61
CA VAL A 244 -38.16 -46.95 -25.22
C VAL A 244 -39.18 -47.62 -24.29
N ALA A 245 -40.48 -47.32 -24.44
CA ALA A 245 -41.53 -47.93 -23.62
C ALA A 245 -41.61 -49.46 -23.84
N MET A 246 -41.46 -49.93 -25.08
CA MET A 246 -41.43 -51.36 -25.41
C MET A 246 -40.23 -52.07 -24.78
N ALA A 247 -39.03 -51.45 -24.81
CA ALA A 247 -37.84 -52.02 -24.18
C ALA A 247 -38.02 -52.15 -22.65
N VAL A 248 -38.58 -51.14 -22.00
CA VAL A 248 -38.83 -51.16 -20.54
C VAL A 248 -39.87 -52.23 -20.17
N ALA A 249 -40.93 -52.38 -20.97
CA ALA A 249 -41.96 -53.41 -20.76
C ALA A 249 -41.39 -54.83 -20.91
N THR A 250 -40.54 -55.07 -21.93
CA THR A 250 -39.88 -56.37 -22.11
C THR A 250 -38.92 -56.71 -20.98
N GLY A 251 -38.16 -55.73 -20.46
CA GLY A 251 -37.30 -55.90 -19.29
C GLY A 251 -38.08 -56.24 -18.01
N TRP A 252 -39.24 -55.61 -17.81
CA TRP A 252 -40.13 -55.91 -16.68
C TRP A 252 -40.80 -57.30 -16.79
N LEU A 253 -41.13 -57.75 -18.00
CA LEU A 253 -41.69 -59.08 -18.27
C LEU A 253 -40.66 -60.21 -18.10
N CYS A 254 -39.38 -59.96 -18.42
CA CYS A 254 -38.31 -60.95 -18.17
C CYS A 254 -37.95 -61.07 -16.68
N ARG A 255 -38.10 -60.00 -15.89
CA ARG A 255 -37.79 -60.01 -14.45
C ARG A 255 -38.87 -60.68 -13.59
N SER A 256 -40.09 -60.82 -14.10
CA SER A 256 -41.25 -61.35 -13.37
C SER A 256 -41.45 -62.87 -13.52
N ARG A 257 -40.55 -63.59 -14.22
CA ARG A 257 -40.69 -65.05 -14.46
C ARG A 257 -39.54 -65.94 -13.95
N CYS A 258 -38.68 -65.46 -13.05
CA CYS A 258 -37.69 -66.32 -12.38
C CYS A 258 -38.10 -66.64 -10.92
N PRO A 259 -38.25 -67.92 -10.53
CA PRO A 259 -38.56 -68.30 -9.16
C PRO A 259 -37.34 -68.23 -8.23
N TYR A 260 -37.66 -67.89 -6.99
CA TYR A 260 -36.84 -67.77 -5.79
C TYR A 260 -35.96 -68.99 -5.49
N ARG A 261 -34.67 -68.76 -5.17
CA ARG A 261 -33.84 -69.69 -4.40
C ARG A 261 -33.27 -68.97 -3.19
N SER A 262 -33.68 -69.44 -2.01
CA SER A 262 -33.25 -68.99 -0.70
C SER A 262 -31.77 -69.30 -0.45
N TYR A 263 -31.08 -68.39 0.24
CA TYR A 263 -30.26 -68.77 1.37
C TYR A 263 -30.44 -67.74 2.49
N ALA A 264 -30.44 -68.29 3.69
CA ALA A 264 -31.05 -67.79 4.90
C ALA A 264 -30.27 -66.63 5.55
N GLY A 265 -30.95 -66.00 6.52
CA GLY A 265 -30.41 -65.00 7.44
C GLY A 265 -29.19 -65.51 8.20
N ALA A 266 -28.56 -64.75 9.07
CA ALA A 266 -28.98 -63.74 10.03
C ALA A 266 -27.64 -63.21 10.60
N GLN A 267 -27.44 -62.12 11.33
CA GLN A 267 -28.20 -61.08 12.01
C GLN A 267 -27.07 -60.10 12.43
N ALA A 268 -27.17 -58.78 12.22
CA ALA A 268 -27.57 -57.81 13.25
C ALA A 268 -27.14 -58.24 14.69
N ALA A 269 -26.39 -57.50 15.49
CA ALA A 269 -26.24 -56.05 15.60
C ALA A 269 -25.16 -55.75 16.66
N LYS A 270 -24.79 -54.47 16.72
CA LYS A 270 -24.78 -53.61 17.93
C LYS A 270 -23.42 -52.90 18.16
N PRO A 271 -23.44 -51.57 18.41
CA PRO A 271 -22.25 -50.78 18.70
C PRO A 271 -21.95 -50.76 20.19
N GLU A 272 -20.67 -50.58 20.56
CA GLU A 272 -20.26 -50.26 21.91
C GLU A 272 -19.04 -49.32 21.92
N LEU A 273 -18.95 -48.58 23.02
CA LEU A 273 -18.29 -47.31 23.26
C LEU A 273 -17.02 -47.50 24.11
N GLU A 274 -16.07 -46.57 23.99
CA GLU A 274 -14.89 -46.31 24.86
C GLU A 274 -13.78 -47.39 24.85
N LEU A 275 -12.49 -47.12 25.09
CA LEU A 275 -11.85 -46.26 26.10
C LEU A 275 -10.36 -46.03 25.73
N THR A 276 -9.78 -45.03 26.38
CA THR A 276 -8.39 -44.52 26.43
C THR A 276 -7.20 -45.46 26.16
N GLY A 277 -6.09 -44.86 25.69
CA GLY A 277 -4.77 -45.49 25.70
C GLY A 277 -3.65 -44.58 25.17
N GLN A 278 -2.72 -44.24 26.05
CA GLN A 278 -1.62 -43.27 25.90
C GLN A 278 -0.28 -44.01 25.67
N PHE A 279 0.80 -43.27 25.33
CA PHE A 279 2.23 -43.66 25.26
C PHE A 279 2.71 -44.39 23.98
N ALA A 280 3.90 -44.18 23.39
CA ALA A 280 5.10 -43.42 23.74
C ALA A 280 5.97 -43.13 22.48
N ARG A 281 6.89 -42.17 22.68
CA ARG A 281 8.08 -41.78 21.88
C ARG A 281 8.84 -42.98 21.28
N ARG A 282 9.59 -42.86 20.18
CA ARG A 282 10.90 -42.15 20.08
C ARG A 282 11.48 -42.23 18.65
N GLU A 283 12.29 -41.21 18.36
CA GLU A 283 13.55 -41.20 17.57
C GLU A 283 13.54 -41.48 16.06
N GLY A 284 14.13 -40.53 15.31
CA GLY A 284 14.76 -40.77 14.02
C GLY A 284 14.79 -39.60 13.04
N ASP A 285 15.74 -38.65 13.22
CA ASP A 285 16.38 -37.94 12.09
C ASP A 285 17.01 -38.97 11.11
N PRO A 286 17.48 -38.69 9.86
CA PRO A 286 17.95 -37.40 9.31
C PRO A 286 17.73 -37.11 7.79
N TRP A 287 18.04 -35.86 7.41
CA TRP A 287 18.63 -35.38 6.14
C TRP A 287 18.38 -36.12 4.81
N ARG A 288 17.87 -35.38 3.81
CA ARG A 288 18.49 -35.37 2.47
C ARG A 288 18.12 -34.15 1.61
N ASN A 289 19.18 -33.55 1.06
CA ASN A 289 19.22 -32.52 0.03
C ASN A 289 18.55 -32.98 -1.28
N CYS A 290 17.93 -32.04 -1.99
CA CYS A 290 17.99 -31.98 -3.46
C CYS A 290 18.33 -30.55 -3.89
N ARG A 291 19.47 -30.42 -4.55
CA ARG A 291 19.90 -29.27 -5.35
C ARG A 291 19.66 -29.63 -6.82
N SER A 292 19.66 -28.60 -7.68
CA SER A 292 19.76 -28.60 -9.15
C SER A 292 18.40 -28.39 -9.84
N THR A 293 18.23 -27.61 -10.91
CA THR A 293 19.01 -26.60 -11.65
C THR A 293 18.09 -26.15 -12.80
N GLY A 294 18.33 -24.96 -13.38
CA GLY A 294 17.85 -24.59 -14.72
C GLY A 294 17.07 -23.27 -14.70
N SER A 295 17.68 -22.13 -15.07
CA SER A 295 17.99 -21.66 -16.43
C SER A 295 16.80 -20.94 -17.09
N GLY A 296 16.98 -19.66 -17.42
CA GLY A 296 16.07 -18.90 -18.28
C GLY A 296 16.20 -17.38 -18.10
N GLU A 297 16.96 -16.76 -18.98
CA GLU A 297 17.00 -15.31 -19.31
C GLU A 297 15.56 -14.80 -19.61
N LEU A 298 15.17 -13.52 -19.59
CA LEU A 298 15.67 -12.28 -20.19
C LEU A 298 14.63 -11.21 -19.72
N GLY A 299 14.97 -10.09 -19.07
CA GLY A 299 15.30 -8.81 -19.73
C GLY A 299 14.10 -7.88 -19.98
N THR A 300 14.24 -6.62 -19.50
CA THR A 300 13.58 -5.33 -19.90
C THR A 300 12.42 -4.77 -19.03
N PRO A 301 12.17 -3.44 -19.03
CA PRO A 301 13.03 -2.42 -18.42
C PRO A 301 12.27 -1.44 -17.49
N LEU A 302 12.98 -0.85 -16.52
CA LEU A 302 12.49 0.32 -15.77
C LEU A 302 12.63 1.57 -16.65
N SER A 303 11.51 2.18 -17.02
CA SER A 303 11.45 3.43 -17.77
C SER A 303 11.70 4.63 -16.86
N LEU A 304 12.94 5.14 -16.87
CA LEU A 304 13.33 6.45 -16.35
C LEU A 304 13.08 7.52 -17.43
N CYS A 305 12.52 8.67 -17.04
CA CYS A 305 12.48 9.89 -17.86
C CYS A 305 13.65 10.83 -17.51
N PRO A 306 14.02 11.77 -18.41
CA PRO A 306 15.40 12.25 -18.60
C PRO A 306 15.82 13.34 -17.60
N PRO A 307 17.14 13.58 -17.44
CA PRO A 307 17.65 14.66 -16.61
C PRO A 307 17.51 16.02 -17.31
N PHE A 308 17.25 17.06 -16.51
CA PHE A 308 17.26 18.46 -16.93
C PHE A 308 18.64 18.87 -17.49
N ARG A 309 18.67 19.36 -18.73
CA ARG A 309 19.78 20.19 -19.25
C ARG A 309 19.48 21.64 -18.91
N THR A 310 20.32 22.25 -18.08
CA THR A 310 20.40 23.70 -17.96
C THR A 310 21.02 24.28 -19.22
N GLY A 311 20.19 24.89 -20.06
CA GLY A 311 20.63 25.74 -21.16
C GLY A 311 20.94 27.13 -20.62
N ALA A 312 22.22 27.46 -20.51
CA ALA A 312 22.70 28.82 -20.39
C ALA A 312 22.58 29.53 -21.74
N THR A 313 22.03 30.76 -21.74
CA THR A 313 22.30 31.92 -22.61
C THR A 313 21.25 32.98 -22.24
N ARG A 314 21.52 34.28 -22.10
CA ARG A 314 22.63 35.12 -22.55
C ARG A 314 22.66 36.37 -21.66
#